data_AF-A0A9E2BF14-F1
#
_entry.id   AF-A0A9E2BF14-F1
#
_cell.length_a   1.000
_cell.length_b   1.000
_cell.length_c   1.000
_cell.angle_alpha   90.00
_cell.angle_beta   90.00
_cell.angle_gamma   90.00
#
_symmetry.space_group_name_H-M   'P 1'
#
loop_
_entity.id
_entity.type
_entity.pdbx_description
1 polymer ?
#
loop_
_entity_poly.entity_id
_entity_poly.type
_entity_poly.pdbx_seq_one_letter_code
_entity_poly.pdbx_strand_id
1 'polypeptide(L)' 'MEGNRIIVFVDDRELPLYRGMEVKHALIAYDMNIYQEAMEGKLKVVDEWGNEVGLSGAISEGNRFYIKGR' A
#
# COMPACT_ATOMS: atom_id res chain seq x y z
N MET A 1 13.40 18.68 8.94
CA MET A 1 13.36 17.23 9.21
C MET A 1 13.18 16.54 7.87
N GLU A 2 14.28 16.16 7.21
CA GLU A 2 14.28 15.87 5.76
C GLU A 2 14.93 14.51 5.46
N GLY A 3 14.46 13.45 6.13
CA GLY A 3 15.08 12.12 6.03
C GLY A 3 14.13 10.92 6.13
N ASN A 4 12.81 11.12 6.10
CA ASN A 4 11.84 10.03 6.32
C ASN A 4 10.99 9.69 5.09
N ARG A 5 11.28 10.23 3.89
CA ARG A 5 10.55 9.81 2.69
C ARG A 5 11.03 8.44 2.23
N ILE A 6 10.08 7.58 1.91
CA ILE A 6 10.29 6.26 1.32
C ILE A 6 9.42 6.14 0.07
N ILE A 7 9.86 5.34 -0.89
CA ILE A 7 9.06 5.03 -2.07
C ILE A 7 8.53 3.62 -1.89
N VAL A 8 7.24 3.45 -2.10
CA VAL A 8 6.60 2.12 -2.22
C VAL A 8 5.95 2.02 -3.59
N PHE A 9 5.60 0.81 -3.99
CA PHE A 9 4.97 0.53 -5.27
C PHE A 9 3.60 -0.09 -5.05
N VAL A 10 2.58 0.44 -5.72
CA VAL A 10 1.22 -0.16 -5.76
C VAL A 10 0.84 -0.34 -7.21
N ASP A 11 0.64 -1.60 -7.65
CA ASP A 11 0.43 -1.95 -9.06
C ASP A 11 1.45 -1.27 -10.00
N ASP A 12 2.73 -1.43 -9.67
CA ASP A 12 3.88 -0.84 -10.38
C ASP A 12 3.95 0.71 -10.38
N ARG A 13 3.05 1.40 -9.67
CA ARG A 13 3.13 2.86 -9.48
C ARG A 13 3.93 3.24 -8.25
N GLU A 14 4.89 4.13 -8.44
CA GLU A 14 5.69 4.72 -7.36
C GLU A 14 4.87 5.71 -6.53
N LEU A 15 4.84 5.49 -5.22
CA LEU A 15 4.17 6.35 -4.25
C LEU A 15 5.16 6.84 -3.21
N PRO A 16 5.47 8.15 -3.18
CA PRO A 16 6.31 8.73 -2.15
C PRO A 16 5.51 8.86 -0.85
N LEU A 17 5.91 8.10 0.17
CA LEU A 17 5.32 8.08 1.51
C LEU A 17 6.38 8.39 2.56
N TYR A 18 5.99 8.32 3.84
CA TYR A 18 6.89 8.53 4.96
C TYR A 18 7.08 7.26 5.79
N ARG A 19 8.27 7.09 6.37
CA ARG A 19 8.58 6.02 7.33
C ARG A 19 7.60 6.04 8.50
N GLY A 20 7.17 4.86 8.93
CA GLY A 20 6.18 4.69 9.99
C GLY A 20 4.73 4.79 9.53
N MET A 21 4.49 4.99 8.23
CA MET A 21 3.17 4.81 7.64
C MET A 21 2.82 3.32 7.50
N GLU A 22 1.61 3.06 7.01
CA GLU A 22 1.01 1.74 6.87
C GLU A 22 0.41 1.59 5.46
N VAL A 23 0.07 0.36 5.07
CA VAL A 23 -0.52 0.04 3.76
C VAL A 23 -1.75 0.88 3.45
N LYS A 24 -2.61 1.18 4.43
CA LYS A 24 -3.77 2.07 4.24
C LYS A 24 -3.38 3.43 3.67
N HIS A 25 -2.27 4.01 4.14
CA HIS A 25 -1.79 5.30 3.67
C HIS A 25 -1.29 5.20 2.23
N ALA A 26 -0.68 4.07 1.85
CA ALA A 26 -0.29 3.81 0.47
C ALA A 26 -1.51 3.68 -0.44
N LEU A 27 -2.56 2.96 -0.04
CA LEU A 27 -3.79 2.86 -0.83
C LEU A 27 -4.49 4.21 -0.95
N ILE A 28 -4.58 5.01 0.12
CA ILE A 28 -5.18 6.35 0.08
C ILE A 28 -4.42 7.25 -0.89
N ALA A 29 -3.08 7.17 -0.89
CA ALA A 29 -2.23 7.94 -1.82
C ALA A 29 -2.33 7.44 -3.26
N TYR A 30 -2.60 6.14 -3.46
CA TYR A 30 -2.82 5.55 -4.78
C TYR A 30 -4.17 5.96 -5.36
N ASP A 31 -5.26 5.63 -4.66
CA ASP A 31 -6.63 5.92 -5.03
C ASP A 31 -7.59 5.69 -3.83
N MET A 32 -8.41 6.70 -3.52
CA MET A 32 -9.35 6.63 -2.40
C MET A 32 -10.45 5.59 -2.60
N ASN A 33 -10.85 5.30 -3.84
CA ASN A 33 -11.85 4.28 -4.16
C ASN A 33 -11.29 2.88 -3.90
N ILE A 34 -10.05 2.62 -4.33
CA ILE A 34 -9.35 1.36 -4.03
C ILE A 34 -9.25 1.12 -2.52
N TYR A 35 -8.91 2.16 -1.75
CA TYR A 35 -8.89 2.05 -0.29
C TYR A 35 -10.26 1.66 0.28
N GLN A 36 -11.35 2.28 -0.21
CA GLN A 36 -12.71 1.94 0.22
C GLN A 36 -13.06 0.49 -0.15
N GLU A 37 -12.78 0.06 -1.38
CA GLU A 37 -13.05 -1.29 -1.83
C GLU A 37 -12.24 -2.35 -1.06
N ALA A 38 -10.99 -2.04 -0.70
CA ALA A 38 -10.17 -2.88 0.17
C ALA A 38 -10.72 -2.94 1.60
N MET A 39 -11.20 -1.81 2.12
CA MET A 39 -11.83 -1.72 3.44
C MET A 39 -13.18 -2.46 3.50
N GLU A 40 -13.94 -2.47 2.40
CA GLU A 40 -15.16 -3.27 2.24
C GLU A 40 -14.89 -4.76 1.98
N GLY A 41 -13.62 -5.15 1.77
CA GLY A 41 -13.23 -6.54 1.48
C GLY A 41 -13.55 -7.03 0.07
N LYS A 42 -13.80 -6.10 -0.87
CA LYS A 42 -13.96 -6.38 -2.31
C LYS A 42 -12.61 -6.61 -3.00
N LEU A 43 -11.59 -5.86 -2.55
CA LEU A 43 -10.22 -5.98 -3.03
C LEU A 43 -9.32 -6.50 -1.91
N LYS A 44 -8.27 -7.22 -2.30
CA LYS A 44 -7.21 -7.69 -1.41
C LYS A 44 -5.89 -7.04 -1.81
N VAL A 45 -5.10 -6.66 -0.82
CA VAL A 45 -3.73 -6.22 -1.03
C VAL A 45 -2.82 -7.41 -0.81
N VAL A 46 -1.96 -7.69 -1.78
CA VAL A 46 -0.92 -8.70 -1.65
C VAL A 46 0.46 -8.08 -1.83
N ASP A 47 1.47 -8.63 -1.17
CA ASP A 47 2.87 -8.25 -1.41
C ASP A 47 3.44 -8.93 -2.68
N GLU A 48 4.71 -8.67 -2.97
CA GLU A 48 5.44 -9.30 -4.09
C GLU A 48 5.59 -10.82 -3.97
N TRP A 49 5.46 -11.37 -2.76
CA TRP A 49 5.49 -12.81 -2.50
C TRP A 49 4.10 -13.44 -2.57
N GLY A 50 3.06 -12.65 -2.83
CA GLY A 50 1.67 -13.10 -2.90
C GLY A 50 0.99 -13.29 -1.54
N ASN A 51 1.59 -12.80 -0.45
CA ASN A 51 0.96 -12.85 0.88
C ASN A 51 -0.04 -11.71 0.99
N GLU A 52 -1.21 -12.01 1.58
CA GLU A 52 -2.20 -10.99 1.90
C GLU A 52 -1.68 -10.06 3.00
N VAL A 53 -1.69 -8.76 2.73
CA VAL A 53 -1.25 -7.72 3.67
C VAL A 53 -2.45 -6.92 4.12
N GLY A 54 -2.62 -6.82 5.44
CA GLY A 54 -3.67 -5.98 6.02
C GLY A 54 -3.40 -4.48 5.82
N LEU A 55 -4.45 -3.68 5.91
CA LEU A 55 -4.38 -2.22 5.85
C LEU A 55 -3.48 -1.59 6.94
N SER A 56 -3.30 -2.29 8.07
CA SER A 56 -2.39 -1.94 9.16
C SER A 56 -0.98 -2.52 9.00
N GLY A 57 -0.65 -3.06 7.81
CA GLY A 57 0.69 -3.55 7.52
C GLY A 57 1.70 -2.39 7.54
N ALA A 58 2.85 -2.61 8.16
CA ALA A 58 3.94 -1.64 8.13
C ALA A 58 4.52 -1.56 6.71
N ILE A 59 4.82 -0.35 6.25
CA ILE A 59 5.50 -0.15 4.97
C ILE A 59 6.97 0.21 5.19
N SER A 60 7.81 -0.30 4.31
CA SER A 60 9.24 0.00 4.23
C SER A 60 9.62 0.44 2.82
N GLU A 61 10.79 1.06 2.70
CA GLU A 61 11.33 1.50 1.42
C GLU A 61 11.43 0.34 0.43
N GLY A 62 10.91 0.56 -0.78
CA GLY A 62 10.92 -0.42 -1.85
C GLY A 62 9.79 -1.47 -1.79
N ASN A 63 8.92 -1.46 -0.76
CA ASN A 63 7.83 -2.42 -0.70
C ASN A 63 6.93 -2.34 -1.93
N ARG A 64 6.55 -3.50 -2.45
CA ARG A 64 5.62 -3.64 -3.57
C ARG A 64 4.34 -4.30 -3.11
N PHE A 65 3.24 -3.66 -3.45
CA PHE A 65 1.89 -4.14 -3.19
C PHE A 65 1.14 -4.24 -4.51
N TYR A 66 0.27 -5.24 -4.61
CA TYR A 66 -0.58 -5.46 -5.76
C TYR A 66 -2.02 -5.57 -5.29
N ILE A 67 -2.91 -4.96 -6.06
CA ILE A 67 -4.33 -5.02 -5.76
C ILE A 67 -4.91 -6.18 -6.55
N LYS A 68 -5.57 -7.09 -5.85
CA LYS A 68 -6.25 -8.24 -6.46
C LYS A 68 -7.74 -8.14 -6.19
N GLY A 69 -8.52 -8.24 -7.26
CA GLY A 69 -9.96 -8.49 -7.17
C GLY A 69 -10.21 -9.85 -6.54
N ARG A 70 -11.27 -9.92 -5.72
CA ARG A 70 -11.77 -11.18 -5.17
C ARG A 70 -12.39 -12.08 -6.24
#